data_AF-X5QBT9-F1
#
_entry.id   AF-X5QBT9-F1
#
_cell.length_a   1.000
_cell.length_b   1.000
_cell.length_c   1.000
_cell.angle_alpha   90.00
_cell.angle_beta   90.00
_cell.angle_gamma   90.00
#
_symmetry.space_group_name_H-M   'P 1'
#
loop_
_entity.id
_entity.type
_entity.pdbx_description
1 polymer ?
#
loop_
_entity_poly.entity_id
_entity_poly.type
_entity_poly.pdbx_seq_one_letter_code
_entity_poly.pdbx_strand_id
1 'polypeptide(L)'
;MPELGAWKRELEQILSSLPGRAPTELINAIRDLGIAMGHDTGEALLETYPEILSHRPALTAAFGKMVQAQDAAEIRQMLDQDLSGPASFRQIAAGKTSIGVLSSKDAYNRLDEVFDHVDFNNCRRAVMVGCGGRPFTMFRIHDQTTVPEIIGLDIVPEAVETANRLAAKLSYARMRAELRRMRL
;
A
#
# COMPACT_ATOMS: atom_id res chain seq x y z
N MET A 1 13.58 -30.60 -16.68
CA MET A 1 14.02 -29.64 -15.65
C MET A 1 13.46 -30.09 -14.30
N PRO A 2 14.18 -30.95 -13.56
CA PRO A 2 13.71 -31.53 -12.29
C PRO A 2 13.39 -30.47 -11.21
N GLU A 3 14.09 -29.34 -11.29
CA GLU A 3 14.00 -28.22 -10.34
C GLU A 3 12.69 -27.42 -10.45
N LEU A 4 12.24 -27.09 -11.68
CA LEU A 4 10.94 -26.41 -11.88
C LEU A 4 9.75 -27.23 -11.37
N GLY A 5 9.79 -28.55 -11.54
CA GLY A 5 8.74 -29.44 -11.02
C GLY A 5 8.69 -29.47 -9.49
N ALA A 6 9.82 -29.24 -8.80
CA ALA A 6 9.85 -29.10 -7.34
C ALA A 6 9.22 -27.77 -6.91
N TRP A 7 9.61 -26.67 -7.55
CA TRP A 7 9.05 -25.34 -7.29
C TRP A 7 7.54 -25.28 -7.53
N LYS A 8 7.06 -25.91 -8.62
CA LYS A 8 5.62 -26.04 -8.90
C LYS A 8 4.88 -26.71 -7.74
N ARG A 9 5.37 -27.87 -7.27
CA ARG A 9 4.73 -28.62 -6.17
C ARG A 9 4.68 -27.81 -4.88
N GLU A 10 5.75 -27.09 -4.56
CA GLU A 10 5.80 -26.25 -3.37
C GLU A 10 4.81 -25.08 -3.46
N LEU A 11 4.72 -24.42 -4.62
CA LEU A 11 3.71 -23.39 -4.88
C LEU A 11 2.30 -23.96 -4.78
N GLU A 12 2.02 -25.12 -5.38
CA GLU A 12 0.72 -25.79 -5.29
C GLU A 12 0.36 -26.17 -3.86
N GLN A 13 1.33 -26.58 -3.05
CA GLN A 13 1.13 -26.84 -1.63
C GLN A 13 0.72 -25.56 -0.88
N ILE A 14 1.39 -24.44 -1.14
CA ILE A 14 1.02 -23.14 -0.57
C ILE A 14 -0.39 -22.74 -1.03
N LEU A 15 -0.70 -22.86 -2.32
CA LEU A 15 -1.99 -22.51 -2.89
C LEU A 15 -3.12 -23.41 -2.38
N SER A 16 -2.87 -24.70 -2.14
CA SER A 16 -3.87 -25.62 -1.58
C SER A 16 -4.24 -25.29 -0.13
N SER A 17 -3.39 -24.56 0.59
CA SER A 17 -3.64 -24.10 1.96
C SER A 17 -4.53 -22.85 2.05
N LEU A 18 -4.96 -22.28 0.90
CA LEU A 18 -5.80 -21.08 0.80
C LEU A 18 -7.00 -21.03 1.76
N PRO A 19 -7.78 -22.12 1.95
CA PRO A 19 -8.98 -22.07 2.79
C PRO A 19 -8.70 -21.92 4.29
N GLY A 20 -7.51 -22.31 4.77
CA GLY A 20 -7.17 -22.38 6.19
C GLY A 20 -6.15 -21.35 6.68
N ARG A 21 -5.57 -20.57 5.76
CA ARG A 21 -4.44 -19.66 6.05
C ARG A 21 -4.89 -18.20 6.07
N ALA A 22 -4.32 -17.39 6.96
CA ALA A 22 -4.57 -15.95 6.93
C ALA A 22 -4.03 -15.34 5.62
N PRO A 23 -4.72 -14.36 5.00
CA PRO A 23 -4.27 -13.77 3.73
C PRO A 23 -2.82 -13.28 3.74
N THR A 24 -2.37 -12.70 4.85
CA THR A 24 -0.99 -12.27 5.07
C THR A 24 0.01 -13.43 5.00
N GLU A 25 -0.26 -14.54 5.69
CA GLU A 25 0.63 -15.71 5.70
C GLU A 25 0.71 -16.37 4.32
N LEU A 26 -0.38 -16.33 3.55
CA LEU A 26 -0.42 -16.85 2.19
C LEU A 26 0.49 -16.03 1.28
N ILE A 27 0.29 -14.71 1.25
CA ILE A 27 1.07 -13.81 0.38
C ILE A 27 2.55 -13.80 0.77
N ASN A 28 2.86 -13.80 2.07
CA ASN A 28 4.25 -13.86 2.54
C ASN A 28 4.92 -15.16 2.10
N ALA A 29 4.26 -16.32 2.20
CA ALA A 29 4.86 -17.57 1.75
C ALA A 29 5.10 -17.62 0.23
N ILE A 30 4.17 -17.09 -0.57
CA ILE A 30 4.36 -16.98 -2.03
C ILE A 30 5.54 -16.05 -2.35
N ARG A 31 5.64 -14.91 -1.65
CA ARG A 31 6.78 -13.99 -1.79
C ARG A 31 8.10 -14.66 -1.42
N ASP A 32 8.15 -15.31 -0.27
CA ASP A 32 9.36 -15.94 0.24
C ASP A 32 9.81 -17.08 -0.70
N LEU A 33 8.86 -17.83 -1.27
CA LEU A 33 9.12 -18.79 -2.34
C LEU A 33 9.71 -18.12 -3.60
N GLY A 34 9.12 -17.02 -4.06
CA GLY A 34 9.61 -16.26 -5.21
C GLY A 34 11.03 -15.70 -4.99
N ILE A 35 11.34 -15.23 -3.78
CA ILE A 35 12.68 -14.77 -3.41
C ILE A 35 13.67 -15.94 -3.44
N ALA A 36 13.32 -17.10 -2.88
CA ALA A 36 14.17 -18.28 -2.85
C ALA A 36 14.44 -18.83 -4.27
N MET A 37 13.44 -18.75 -5.15
CA MET A 37 13.51 -19.23 -6.52
C MET A 37 14.33 -18.30 -7.44
N GLY A 38 14.27 -16.99 -7.20
CA GLY A 38 14.87 -15.97 -8.06
C GLY A 38 14.00 -15.63 -9.28
N HIS A 39 14.24 -14.45 -9.85
CA HIS A 39 13.39 -13.87 -10.91
C HIS A 39 13.28 -14.76 -12.14
N ASP A 40 14.41 -15.14 -12.75
CA ASP A 40 14.44 -15.88 -14.02
C ASP A 40 13.77 -17.25 -13.91
N THR A 41 14.01 -17.96 -12.80
CA THR A 41 13.37 -19.25 -12.52
C THR A 41 11.86 -19.10 -12.29
N GLY A 42 11.44 -18.01 -11.63
CA GLY A 42 10.03 -17.67 -11.43
C GLY A 42 9.30 -17.42 -12.74
N GLU A 43 9.89 -16.65 -13.66
CA GLU A 43 9.35 -16.43 -15.00
C GLU A 43 9.25 -17.75 -15.77
N ALA A 44 10.33 -18.55 -15.79
CA ALA A 44 10.35 -19.85 -16.45
C ALA A 44 9.29 -20.82 -15.89
N LEU A 45 8.99 -20.75 -14.59
CA LEU A 45 7.92 -21.54 -13.97
C LEU A 45 6.54 -21.14 -14.50
N LEU A 46 6.25 -19.83 -14.58
CA LEU A 46 4.97 -19.32 -15.06
C LEU A 46 4.77 -19.57 -16.56
N GLU A 47 5.83 -19.51 -17.35
CA GLU A 47 5.82 -19.86 -18.77
C GLU A 47 5.56 -21.36 -18.98
N THR A 48 6.20 -22.20 -18.17
CA THR A 48 6.09 -23.67 -18.29
C THR A 48 4.74 -24.20 -17.76
N TYR A 49 4.18 -23.55 -16.74
CA TYR A 49 2.94 -23.98 -16.05
C TYR A 49 1.92 -22.84 -15.96
N PRO A 50 1.35 -22.41 -17.11
CA PRO A 50 0.42 -21.27 -17.16
C PRO A 50 -0.87 -21.50 -16.37
N GLU A 51 -1.24 -22.75 -16.07
CA GLU A 51 -2.39 -23.08 -15.24
C GLU A 51 -2.33 -22.47 -13.83
N ILE A 52 -1.14 -22.15 -13.32
CA ILE A 52 -0.93 -21.43 -12.05
C ILE A 52 -1.69 -20.09 -12.04
N LEU A 53 -1.78 -19.42 -13.20
CA LEU A 53 -2.45 -18.13 -13.33
C LEU A 53 -3.97 -18.21 -13.10
N SER A 54 -4.56 -19.41 -13.12
CA SER A 54 -5.97 -19.61 -12.74
C SER A 54 -6.26 -19.17 -11.30
N HIS A 55 -5.24 -19.15 -10.42
CA HIS A 55 -5.37 -18.69 -9.04
C HIS A 55 -5.35 -17.16 -8.89
N ARG A 56 -5.06 -16.40 -9.96
CA ARG A 56 -4.91 -14.93 -9.93
C ARG A 56 -6.10 -14.20 -9.28
N PRO A 57 -7.38 -14.53 -9.56
CA PRO A 57 -8.50 -13.86 -8.89
C PRO A 57 -8.50 -14.05 -7.36
N ALA A 58 -8.27 -15.28 -6.90
CA ALA A 58 -8.22 -15.59 -5.47
C ALA A 58 -7.02 -14.92 -4.78
N LEU A 59 -5.85 -14.94 -5.42
CA LEU A 59 -4.65 -14.26 -4.93
C LEU A 59 -4.81 -12.73 -4.89
N THR A 60 -5.46 -12.15 -5.90
CA THR A 60 -5.80 -10.72 -5.92
C THR A 60 -6.69 -10.36 -4.73
N ALA A 61 -7.71 -11.17 -4.45
CA ALA A 61 -8.59 -10.97 -3.31
C ALA A 61 -7.86 -11.13 -1.96
N ALA A 62 -6.99 -12.13 -1.83
CA ALA A 62 -6.18 -12.34 -0.63
C ALA A 62 -5.19 -11.18 -0.41
N PHE A 63 -4.52 -10.72 -1.47
CA PHE A 63 -3.63 -9.56 -1.43
C PHE A 63 -4.39 -8.30 -1.00
N GLY A 64 -5.59 -8.06 -1.56
CA GLY A 64 -6.44 -6.93 -1.16
C GLY A 64 -6.78 -6.96 0.33
N LYS A 65 -7.13 -8.13 0.88
CA LYS A 65 -7.39 -8.30 2.33
C LYS A 65 -6.15 -8.03 3.18
N MET A 66 -4.99 -8.51 2.75
CA MET A 66 -3.71 -8.24 3.42
C MET A 66 -3.40 -6.74 3.45
N VAL A 67 -3.55 -6.05 2.31
CA VAL A 67 -3.33 -4.60 2.21
C VAL A 67 -4.28 -3.83 3.15
N GLN A 68 -5.57 -4.19 3.16
CA GLN A 68 -6.55 -3.58 4.07
C GLN A 68 -6.18 -3.78 5.54
N ALA A 69 -5.76 -4.99 5.91
CA ALA A 69 -5.34 -5.30 7.28
C ALA A 69 -4.09 -4.51 7.68
N GLN A 70 -3.12 -4.40 6.76
CA GLN A 70 -1.92 -3.61 6.98
C GLN A 70 -2.25 -2.12 7.14
N ASP A 71 -3.07 -1.57 6.23
CA ASP A 71 -3.53 -0.18 6.29
C ASP A 71 -4.17 0.10 7.64
N ALA A 72 -5.14 -0.72 8.06
CA ALA A 72 -5.83 -0.54 9.34
C ALA A 72 -4.88 -0.59 10.54
N ALA A 73 -3.91 -1.51 10.55
CA ALA A 73 -2.94 -1.63 11.62
C ALA A 73 -2.01 -0.42 11.71
N GLU A 74 -1.46 0.03 10.58
CA GLU A 74 -0.53 1.16 10.54
C GLU A 74 -1.24 2.50 10.80
N ILE A 75 -2.47 2.67 10.28
CA ILE A 75 -3.34 3.80 10.61
C ILE A 75 -3.58 3.88 12.12
N ARG A 76 -3.95 2.76 12.75
CA ARG A 76 -4.19 2.71 14.19
C ARG A 76 -2.95 3.12 14.96
N GLN A 77 -1.80 2.52 14.62
CA GLN A 77 -0.51 2.87 15.22
C GLN A 77 -0.22 4.37 15.11
N MET A 78 -0.41 4.97 13.94
CA MET A 78 -0.18 6.39 13.70
C MET A 78 -1.14 7.28 14.49
N LEU A 79 -2.40 6.89 14.63
CA LEU A 79 -3.40 7.65 15.39
C LEU A 79 -3.14 7.57 16.90
N ASP A 80 -2.77 6.40 17.41
CA ASP A 80 -2.53 6.12 18.82
C ASP A 80 -1.18 6.66 19.33
N GLN A 81 -0.26 7.00 18.42
CA GLN A 81 1.03 7.58 18.78
C GLN A 81 0.87 9.01 19.33
N ASP A 82 1.31 9.28 20.56
CA ASP A 82 1.35 10.64 21.10
C ASP A 82 2.40 11.50 20.40
N LEU A 83 2.06 12.77 20.15
CA LEU A 83 2.96 13.75 19.55
C LEU A 83 3.41 14.76 20.60
N SER A 84 4.72 14.96 20.75
CA SER A 84 5.31 15.95 21.66
C SER A 84 5.43 17.34 21.04
N GLY A 85 4.84 17.58 19.85
CA GLY A 85 4.95 18.83 19.09
C GLY A 85 4.57 18.64 17.61
N PRO A 86 4.87 19.64 16.75
CA PRO A 86 4.69 19.52 15.31
C PRO A 86 5.43 18.30 14.76
N ALA A 87 4.73 17.47 14.00
CA ALA A 87 5.27 16.27 13.38
C ALA A 87 4.88 16.20 11.90
N SER A 88 5.67 15.47 11.13
CA SER A 88 5.40 15.10 9.75
C SER A 88 4.94 13.66 9.66
N PHE A 89 4.27 13.30 8.57
CA PHE A 89 3.90 11.92 8.29
C PHE A 89 5.12 10.99 8.33
N ARG A 90 6.26 11.42 7.76
CA ARG A 90 7.51 10.63 7.75
C ARG A 90 8.00 10.25 9.15
N GLN A 91 7.73 11.07 10.17
CA GLN A 91 8.14 10.82 11.55
C GLN A 91 7.24 9.82 12.27
N ILE A 92 5.94 9.78 11.93
CA ILE A 92 4.97 8.88 12.55
C ILE A 92 4.75 7.59 11.75
N ALA A 93 5.12 7.59 10.47
CA ALA A 93 5.00 6.45 9.58
C ALA A 93 5.86 5.28 10.07
N ALA A 94 5.25 4.09 10.11
CA ALA A 94 5.95 2.87 10.46
C ALA A 94 7.14 2.63 9.51
N GLY A 95 8.34 2.44 10.08
CA GLY A 95 9.56 2.16 9.31
C GLY A 95 9.69 0.71 8.86
N LYS A 96 8.85 -0.20 9.40
CA LYS A 96 8.75 -1.61 9.04
C LYS A 96 7.30 -2.05 9.22
N THR A 97 6.90 -3.11 8.52
CA THR A 97 5.57 -3.72 8.67
C THR A 97 5.72 -5.24 8.78
N SER A 98 4.86 -5.87 9.58
CA SER A 98 4.80 -7.34 9.72
C SER A 98 3.68 -7.97 8.89
N ILE A 99 2.79 -7.15 8.31
CA ILE A 99 1.56 -7.63 7.66
C ILE A 99 1.65 -7.63 6.14
N GLY A 100 2.45 -6.75 5.53
CA GLY A 100 2.58 -6.71 4.08
C GLY A 100 3.98 -6.43 3.56
N VAL A 101 4.06 -5.97 2.32
CA VAL A 101 5.30 -5.99 1.53
C VAL A 101 6.07 -4.67 1.58
N LEU A 102 5.38 -3.56 1.89
CA LEU A 102 5.95 -2.22 1.87
C LEU A 102 5.40 -1.41 3.05
N SER A 103 6.27 -0.86 3.88
CA SER A 103 5.86 -0.03 5.03
C SER A 103 5.33 1.34 4.57
N SER A 104 4.56 2.04 5.43
CA SER A 104 4.16 3.43 5.17
C SER A 104 5.34 4.34 4.84
N LYS A 105 6.47 4.17 5.53
CA LYS A 105 7.64 5.03 5.33
C LYS A 105 8.32 4.76 3.99
N ASP A 106 8.39 3.49 3.58
CA ASP A 106 8.97 3.14 2.29
C ASP A 106 8.07 3.59 1.13
N ALA A 107 6.75 3.43 1.26
CA ALA A 107 5.79 3.95 0.30
C ALA A 107 5.88 5.48 0.15
N TYR A 108 6.06 6.19 1.28
CA TYR A 108 6.23 7.62 1.30
C TYR A 108 7.55 8.09 0.63
N ASN A 109 8.67 7.39 0.87
CA ASN A 109 9.97 7.75 0.27
C ASN A 109 10.03 7.40 -1.23
N ARG A 110 9.28 6.39 -1.70
CA ARG A 110 9.20 6.08 -3.16
C ARG A 110 8.69 7.24 -4.02
N LEU A 111 8.08 8.24 -3.39
CA LEU A 111 7.58 9.41 -4.09
C LEU A 111 8.65 10.48 -4.34
N ASP A 112 9.87 10.32 -3.83
CA ASP A 112 10.95 11.31 -3.98
C ASP A 112 11.18 11.67 -5.46
N GLU A 113 11.24 10.67 -6.34
CA GLU A 113 11.42 10.86 -7.79
C GLU A 113 10.33 11.73 -8.43
N VAL A 114 9.09 11.71 -7.91
CA VAL A 114 8.00 12.54 -8.46
C VAL A 114 8.31 14.02 -8.27
N PHE A 115 8.90 14.40 -7.14
CA PHE A 115 9.23 15.79 -6.83
C PHE A 115 10.52 16.25 -7.51
N ASP A 116 11.37 15.32 -7.95
CA ASP A 116 12.52 15.63 -8.80
C ASP A 116 12.09 15.95 -10.25
N HIS A 117 10.96 15.41 -10.71
CA HIS A 117 10.53 15.49 -12.10
C HIS A 117 9.33 16.39 -12.38
N VAL A 118 8.60 16.81 -11.35
CA VAL A 118 7.38 17.63 -11.50
C VAL A 118 7.54 18.97 -10.79
N ASP A 119 7.35 20.06 -11.54
CA ASP A 119 7.32 21.41 -10.98
C ASP A 119 5.95 21.73 -10.35
N PHE A 120 5.94 21.95 -9.03
CA PHE A 120 4.75 22.34 -8.27
C PHE A 120 4.64 23.85 -8.02
N ASN A 121 5.58 24.68 -8.46
CA ASN A 121 5.64 26.10 -8.10
C ASN A 121 4.39 26.89 -8.52
N ASN A 122 3.77 26.52 -9.64
CA ASN A 122 2.54 27.15 -10.14
C ASN A 122 1.28 26.33 -9.83
N CYS A 123 1.40 25.22 -9.10
CA CYS A 123 0.28 24.37 -8.76
C CYS A 123 -0.56 25.01 -7.66
N ARG A 124 -1.78 25.44 -8.02
CA ARG A 124 -2.74 26.05 -7.07
C ARG A 124 -3.52 25.02 -6.28
N ARG A 125 -3.68 23.83 -6.84
CA ARG A 125 -4.47 22.73 -6.26
C ARG A 125 -3.94 21.38 -6.73
N ALA A 126 -3.64 20.50 -5.79
CA ALA A 126 -3.36 19.09 -6.05
C ALA A 126 -4.59 18.25 -5.70
N VAL A 127 -4.97 17.33 -6.58
CA VAL A 127 -6.10 16.42 -6.36
C VAL A 127 -5.63 14.98 -6.50
N MET A 128 -5.82 14.17 -5.45
CA MET A 128 -5.52 12.75 -5.44
C MET A 128 -6.83 11.95 -5.47
N VAL A 129 -7.04 11.17 -6.54
CA VAL A 129 -8.18 10.26 -6.66
C VAL A 129 -7.81 8.91 -6.06
N GLY A 130 -8.68 8.37 -5.20
CA GLY A 130 -8.38 7.16 -4.43
C GLY A 130 -7.33 7.43 -3.36
N CYS A 131 -7.57 8.44 -2.51
CA CYS A 131 -6.58 8.82 -1.49
C CYS A 131 -6.41 7.77 -0.38
N GLY A 132 -7.41 6.90 -0.16
CA GLY A 132 -7.40 5.89 0.88
C GLY A 132 -7.42 6.48 2.29
N GLY A 133 -7.41 5.58 3.29
CA GLY A 133 -7.34 5.96 4.71
C GLY A 133 -5.94 6.41 5.15
N ARG A 134 -4.93 6.13 4.31
CA ARG A 134 -3.52 6.42 4.56
C ARG A 134 -2.95 7.23 3.37
N PRO A 135 -3.27 8.53 3.27
CA PRO A 135 -3.00 9.32 2.06
C PRO A 135 -1.55 9.82 1.99
N PHE A 136 -0.57 8.91 2.02
CA PHE A 136 0.86 9.25 2.09
C PHE A 136 1.33 10.14 0.94
N THR A 137 0.74 10.01 -0.27
CA THR A 137 1.06 10.89 -1.41
C THR A 137 0.65 12.34 -1.15
N MET A 138 -0.55 12.55 -0.64
CA MET A 138 -1.02 13.89 -0.33
C MET A 138 -0.19 14.51 0.81
N PHE A 139 0.18 13.71 1.81
CA PHE A 139 1.08 14.12 2.90
C PHE A 139 2.47 14.47 2.38
N ARG A 140 3.01 13.71 1.41
CA ARG A 140 4.28 14.04 0.77
C ARG A 140 4.21 15.37 0.02
N ILE A 141 3.13 15.63 -0.72
CA ILE A 141 2.92 16.93 -1.39
C ILE A 141 2.89 18.06 -0.35
N HIS A 142 2.20 17.87 0.77
CA HIS A 142 2.19 18.88 1.84
C HIS A 142 3.59 19.14 2.40
N ASP A 143 4.36 18.09 2.66
CA ASP A 143 5.68 18.19 3.28
C ASP A 143 6.77 18.71 2.33
N GLN A 144 6.61 18.57 1.01
CA GLN A 144 7.63 18.93 0.02
C GLN A 144 7.30 20.19 -0.78
N THR A 145 6.05 20.67 -0.72
CA THR A 145 5.60 21.76 -1.61
C THR A 145 4.78 22.81 -0.86
N THR A 146 4.66 23.98 -1.51
CA THR A 146 3.83 25.11 -1.06
C THR A 146 2.43 25.12 -1.69
N VAL A 147 2.02 24.04 -2.38
CA VAL A 147 0.70 23.94 -3.04
C VAL A 147 -0.44 24.35 -2.09
N PRO A 148 -1.19 25.43 -2.38
CA PRO A 148 -2.13 25.99 -1.40
C PRO A 148 -3.25 25.05 -0.96
N GLU A 149 -3.69 24.15 -1.83
CA GLU A 149 -4.82 23.27 -1.58
C GLU A 149 -4.54 21.83 -2.06
N ILE A 150 -4.71 20.86 -1.17
CA ILE A 150 -4.48 19.44 -1.46
C ILE A 150 -5.75 18.67 -1.10
N ILE A 151 -6.41 18.07 -2.09
CA ILE A 151 -7.71 17.41 -1.93
C ILE A 151 -7.57 15.93 -2.25
N GLY A 152 -7.97 15.09 -1.30
CA GLY A 152 -8.14 13.65 -1.51
C GLY A 152 -9.59 13.35 -1.86
N LEU A 153 -9.82 12.52 -2.86
CA LEU A 153 -11.15 12.03 -3.20
C LEU A 153 -11.19 10.53 -2.98
N ASP A 154 -12.17 10.04 -2.23
CA ASP A 154 -12.38 8.61 -2.06
C ASP A 154 -13.88 8.28 -2.06
N ILE A 155 -14.20 7.04 -2.40
CA ILE A 155 -15.57 6.51 -2.38
C ILE A 155 -15.90 5.82 -1.06
N VAL A 156 -14.88 5.48 -0.25
CA VAL A 156 -15.02 4.78 1.02
C VAL A 156 -15.09 5.80 2.17
N PRO A 157 -16.24 5.93 2.87
CA PRO A 157 -16.40 6.91 3.95
C PRO A 157 -15.35 6.80 5.06
N GLU A 158 -15.03 5.59 5.49
CA GLU A 158 -14.07 5.31 6.57
C GLU A 158 -12.65 5.73 6.19
N ALA A 159 -12.29 5.60 4.90
CA ALA A 159 -11.03 6.07 4.36
C ALA A 159 -10.95 7.61 4.44
N VAL A 160 -12.01 8.30 4.01
CA VAL A 160 -12.10 9.76 4.08
C VAL A 160 -12.00 10.27 5.52
N GLU A 161 -12.73 9.65 6.44
CA GLU A 161 -12.69 10.02 7.86
C GLU A 161 -11.27 9.87 8.42
N THR A 162 -10.65 8.73 8.17
CA THR A 162 -9.31 8.42 8.67
C THR A 162 -8.26 9.38 8.10
N ALA A 163 -8.29 9.64 6.79
CA ALA A 163 -7.40 10.58 6.14
C ALA A 163 -7.48 11.98 6.77
N ASN A 164 -8.70 12.47 7.03
CA ASN A 164 -8.91 13.75 7.69
C ASN A 164 -8.43 13.75 9.15
N ARG A 165 -8.62 12.66 9.90
CA ARG A 165 -8.11 12.52 11.27
C ARG A 165 -6.58 12.57 11.33
N LEU A 166 -5.92 11.88 10.41
CA LEU A 166 -4.46 11.92 10.29
C LEU A 166 -3.96 13.32 9.91
N ALA A 167 -4.62 13.98 8.94
CA ALA A 167 -4.28 15.36 8.55
C ALA A 167 -4.44 16.34 9.73
N ALA A 168 -5.52 16.23 10.49
CA ALA A 168 -5.76 17.05 11.68
C ALA A 168 -4.70 16.80 12.76
N LYS A 169 -4.36 15.53 13.03
CA LYS A 169 -3.31 15.16 13.99
C LYS A 169 -1.96 15.79 13.64
N LEU A 170 -1.63 15.83 12.35
CA LEU A 170 -0.38 16.40 11.83
C LEU A 170 -0.46 17.92 11.60
N SER A 171 -1.59 18.56 11.91
CA SER A 171 -1.82 20.00 11.65
C SER A 171 -1.64 20.41 10.17
N TYR A 172 -1.97 19.52 9.23
CA TYR A 172 -1.86 19.76 7.80
C TYR A 172 -3.04 20.57 7.26
N ALA A 173 -3.08 21.86 7.58
CA ALA A 173 -4.21 22.76 7.32
C ALA A 173 -4.59 22.94 5.84
N ARG A 174 -3.68 22.68 4.90
CA ARG A 174 -3.93 22.77 3.45
C ARG A 174 -4.60 21.52 2.88
N MET A 175 -4.84 20.51 3.72
CA MET A 175 -5.28 19.19 3.30
C MET A 175 -6.68 18.86 3.77
N ARG A 176 -7.43 18.17 2.91
CA ARG A 176 -8.67 17.48 3.29
C ARG A 176 -8.97 16.32 2.35
N ALA A 177 -9.68 15.33 2.85
CA ALA A 177 -10.28 14.27 2.05
C ALA A 177 -11.80 14.48 1.95
N GLU A 178 -12.38 14.20 0.78
CA GLU A 178 -13.79 14.37 0.48
C GLU A 178 -14.39 13.06 -0.06
N LEU A 179 -15.57 12.71 0.45
CA LEU A 179 -16.35 11.60 -0.08
C LEU A 179 -16.90 11.97 -1.47
N ARG A 180 -16.57 11.16 -2.47
CA ARG A 180 -17.13 11.27 -3.82
C ARG A 180 -17.96 10.04 -4.12
N ARG A 181 -19.20 10.26 -4.52
CA ARG A 181 -20.05 9.18 -5.04
C ARG A 181 -19.66 8.94 -6.50
N MET A 182 -19.46 7.68 -6.88
CA MET A 182 -19.43 7.32 -8.30
C MET A 182 -20.81 7.66 -8.89
N ARG A 183 -20.84 8.59 -9.85
CA ARG A 183 -21.95 8.66 -10.79
C ARG A 183 -21.61 7.66 -11.89
N LEU A 184 -22.26 6.50 -11.85
CA LEU A 184 -22.33 5.58 -12.99
C LEU A 184 -23.29 6.14 -14.03
#